data_AF-A0A521PHS0-F1
#
_entry.id   AF-A0A521PHS0-F1
#
_cell.length_a   1.000
_cell.length_b   1.000
_cell.length_c   1.000
_cell.angle_alpha   90.00
_cell.angle_beta   90.00
_cell.angle_gamma   90.00
#
_symmetry.space_group_name_H-M   'P 1'
#
loop_
_entity.id
_entity.type
_entity.pdbx_description
1 polymer ?
#
loop_
_entity_poly.entity_id
_entity_poly.type
_entity_poly.pdbx_seq_one_letter_code
_entity_poly.pdbx_strand_id
1 'polypeptide(L)'
;MAESSRTDTPDPALPTQLVQANSATRALNILGDRWTLMILYLAFQRVRRFDEFQSRIGLARSLLIDRLRRLQAVGVFEKVRYQERPARDEYRLTEMGLDLHSLALSIIRWEKRWFYDPANPAHRVRHSCGKVFTPECRCGHCGEVVSPRDVYVVEGPGAEFEPSPPPRAQRRSIVPAGDLNQGNPMLDRAFQVLGDRWTSHVIASAFMGRRRFNDFQNALGVAPNILSDRLTRLVDLGVLRRELYQQRPDRWEYRLTDEGRDLYPLIVELNRWGDRWLATKGPPLITYHRACSHVLEPKMTCDQCGEEATVRNVTL
;
A
#
# COMPACT_ATOMS: atom_id res chain seq x y z
N MET A 1 17.89 56.97 -9.10
CA MET A 1 17.11 55.73 -9.33
C MET A 1 18.09 54.66 -9.78
N ALA A 2 18.49 53.78 -8.88
CA ALA A 2 19.38 52.67 -9.18
C ALA A 2 18.64 51.39 -8.77
N GLU A 3 18.24 50.60 -9.77
CA GLU A 3 17.63 49.29 -9.60
C GLU A 3 18.65 48.32 -9.00
N SER A 4 18.37 47.88 -7.78
CA SER A 4 19.10 46.79 -7.13
C SER A 4 18.63 45.47 -7.72
N SER A 5 19.40 44.94 -8.66
CA SER A 5 19.29 43.57 -9.14
C SER A 5 19.57 42.60 -7.99
N ARG A 6 18.52 41.97 -7.46
CA ARG A 6 18.66 40.79 -6.59
C ARG A 6 19.16 39.63 -7.45
N THR A 7 20.42 39.26 -7.27
CA THR A 7 20.96 37.99 -7.73
C THR A 7 20.29 36.87 -6.95
N ASP A 8 19.36 36.18 -7.61
CA ASP A 8 18.69 34.97 -7.13
C ASP A 8 19.75 33.86 -7.03
N THR A 9 20.33 33.73 -5.85
CA THR A 9 21.29 32.67 -5.55
C THR A 9 20.47 31.39 -5.36
N PRO A 10 20.79 30.26 -6.02
CA PRO A 10 20.04 29.04 -5.82
C PRO A 10 20.09 28.65 -4.33
N ASP A 11 18.93 28.47 -3.73
CA ASP A 11 18.76 27.95 -2.38
C ASP A 11 19.61 26.67 -2.23
N PRO A 12 20.58 26.61 -1.30
CA PRO A 12 21.42 25.43 -1.13
C PRO A 12 20.51 24.23 -0.86
N ALA A 13 20.58 23.24 -1.74
CA ALA A 13 19.79 22.02 -1.65
C ALA A 13 19.82 21.51 -0.20
N LEU A 14 18.66 21.54 0.47
CA LEU A 14 18.48 20.98 1.79
C LEU A 14 19.16 19.60 1.83
N PRO A 15 19.99 19.29 2.84
CA PRO A 15 20.69 18.03 2.89
C PRO A 15 19.68 16.89 2.75
N THR A 16 19.89 16.05 1.74
CA THR A 16 19.03 14.90 1.47
C THR A 16 19.06 13.98 2.69
N GLN A 17 18.03 14.07 3.53
CA GLN A 17 17.91 13.26 4.73
C GLN A 17 18.01 11.79 4.32
N LEU A 18 18.97 11.06 4.90
CA LEU A 18 19.10 9.62 4.68
C LEU A 18 18.12 8.89 5.59
N VAL A 19 17.41 7.91 5.02
CA VAL A 19 16.47 7.04 5.74
C VAL A 19 16.85 5.58 5.54
N GLN A 20 16.47 4.72 6.48
CA GLN A 20 16.75 3.28 6.35
C GLN A 20 15.95 2.71 5.17
N ALA A 21 16.60 1.94 4.29
CA ALA A 21 15.94 1.33 3.16
C ALA A 21 14.79 0.42 3.58
N ASN A 22 13.67 0.51 2.87
CA ASN A 22 12.46 -0.25 3.20
C ASN A 22 11.63 -0.54 1.95
N SER A 23 11.46 -1.82 1.64
CA SER A 23 10.72 -2.28 0.46
C SER A 23 9.23 -1.94 0.50
N ALA A 24 8.59 -2.05 1.67
CA ALA A 24 7.21 -1.57 1.81
C ALA A 24 7.10 -0.07 1.57
N THR A 25 8.06 0.74 2.04
CA THR A 25 8.11 2.19 1.76
C THR A 25 8.22 2.44 0.25
N ARG A 26 9.14 1.76 -0.44
CA ARG A 26 9.31 1.87 -1.90
C ARG A 26 8.02 1.49 -2.64
N ALA A 27 7.37 0.41 -2.24
CA ALA A 27 6.09 -0.02 -2.81
C ALA A 27 4.98 1.00 -2.57
N LEU A 28 4.83 1.53 -1.35
CA LEU A 28 3.83 2.53 -1.01
C LEU A 28 4.04 3.88 -1.72
N ASN A 29 5.26 4.20 -2.13
CA ASN A 29 5.50 5.39 -2.96
C ASN A 29 4.84 5.29 -4.35
N ILE A 30 4.58 4.06 -4.81
CA ILE A 30 3.93 3.76 -6.09
C ILE A 30 2.43 3.50 -5.87
N LEU A 31 2.10 2.70 -4.84
CA LEU A 31 0.77 2.14 -4.62
C LEU A 31 -0.10 2.94 -3.64
N GLY A 32 0.50 3.73 -2.75
CA GLY A 32 -0.15 4.39 -1.61
C GLY A 32 -1.05 5.57 -1.98
N ASP A 33 -1.73 5.50 -3.11
CA ASP A 33 -2.72 6.47 -3.57
C ASP A 33 -4.02 5.73 -3.85
N ARG A 34 -5.14 6.28 -3.35
CA ARG A 34 -6.49 5.69 -3.51
C ARG A 34 -6.80 5.34 -4.96
N TRP A 35 -6.41 6.20 -5.91
CA TRP A 35 -6.72 5.99 -7.32
C TRP A 35 -5.88 4.87 -7.93
N THR A 36 -4.61 4.78 -7.55
CA THR A 36 -3.78 3.63 -7.94
C THR A 36 -4.41 2.32 -7.49
N LEU A 37 -4.83 2.22 -6.23
CA LEU A 37 -5.47 1.00 -5.71
C LEU A 37 -6.78 0.68 -6.45
N MET A 38 -7.61 1.68 -6.76
CA MET A 38 -8.84 1.50 -7.52
C MET A 38 -8.58 1.06 -8.97
N ILE A 39 -7.60 1.66 -9.64
CA ILE A 39 -7.18 1.26 -11.01
C ILE A 39 -6.74 -0.20 -11.01
N LEU A 40 -5.90 -0.60 -10.05
CA LEU A 40 -5.42 -1.98 -9.93
C LEU A 40 -6.59 -2.94 -9.67
N TYR A 41 -7.48 -2.61 -8.74
CA TYR A 41 -8.66 -3.43 -8.44
C TYR A 41 -9.55 -3.65 -9.67
N LEU A 42 -9.82 -2.60 -10.44
CA LEU A 42 -10.56 -2.71 -11.70
C LEU A 42 -9.80 -3.51 -12.76
N ALA A 43 -8.48 -3.39 -12.83
CA ALA A 43 -7.67 -4.17 -13.76
C ALA A 43 -7.72 -5.67 -13.46
N PHE A 44 -7.77 -6.08 -12.18
CA PHE A 44 -8.00 -7.48 -11.79
C PHE A 44 -9.40 -7.98 -12.18
N GLN A 45 -10.40 -7.10 -12.22
CA GLN A 45 -11.72 -7.38 -12.82
C GLN A 45 -11.72 -7.33 -14.36
N ARG A 46 -10.54 -7.33 -14.98
CA ARG A 46 -10.34 -7.30 -16.44
C ARG A 46 -10.82 -6.02 -17.14
N VAL A 47 -10.95 -4.92 -16.40
CA VAL A 47 -11.06 -3.59 -17.03
C VAL A 47 -9.71 -3.23 -17.65
N ARG A 48 -9.70 -2.96 -18.95
CA ARG A 48 -8.47 -2.67 -19.70
C ARG A 48 -8.51 -1.38 -20.51
N ARG A 49 -9.68 -0.78 -20.72
CA ARG A 49 -9.85 0.39 -21.59
C ARG A 49 -9.90 1.68 -20.78
N PHE A 50 -9.31 2.74 -21.33
CA PHE A 50 -9.27 4.06 -20.68
C PHE A 50 -10.65 4.56 -20.27
N ASP A 51 -11.60 4.59 -21.20
CA ASP A 51 -12.94 5.13 -20.96
C ASP A 51 -13.73 4.31 -19.93
N GLU A 52 -13.41 3.02 -19.81
CA GLU A 52 -14.02 2.14 -18.83
C GLU A 52 -13.46 2.37 -17.42
N PHE A 53 -12.14 2.56 -17.28
CA PHE A 53 -11.57 3.04 -16.02
C PHE A 53 -12.16 4.39 -15.62
N GLN A 54 -12.25 5.33 -16.57
CA GLN A 54 -12.74 6.66 -16.29
C GLN A 54 -14.20 6.65 -15.82
N SER A 55 -15.08 5.94 -16.54
CA SER A 55 -16.51 5.85 -16.21
C SER A 55 -16.76 5.13 -14.89
N ARG A 56 -16.04 4.04 -14.59
CA ARG A 56 -16.20 3.30 -13.32
C ARG A 56 -15.64 4.03 -12.11
N ILE A 57 -14.52 4.75 -12.25
CA ILE A 57 -13.91 5.46 -11.10
C ILE A 57 -14.56 6.83 -10.89
N GLY A 58 -15.06 7.46 -11.96
CA GLY A 58 -15.52 8.86 -11.93
C GLY A 58 -14.36 9.87 -11.87
N LEU A 59 -13.16 9.47 -12.29
CA LEU A 59 -11.95 10.27 -12.15
C LEU A 59 -11.81 11.30 -13.29
N ALA A 60 -11.24 12.47 -12.97
CA ALA A 60 -10.86 13.44 -14.00
C ALA A 60 -9.87 12.82 -15.00
N ARG A 61 -10.12 13.00 -16.30
CA ARG A 61 -9.31 12.42 -17.40
C ARG A 61 -7.81 12.65 -17.23
N SER A 62 -7.42 13.88 -16.88
CA SER A 62 -6.01 14.27 -16.70
C SER A 62 -5.32 13.49 -15.58
N LEU A 63 -6.02 13.24 -14.48
CA LEU A 63 -5.49 12.48 -13.34
C LEU A 63 -5.35 11.00 -13.69
N LEU A 64 -6.28 10.43 -14.46
CA LEU A 64 -6.22 9.02 -14.88
C LEU A 64 -5.03 8.80 -15.82
N ILE A 65 -4.81 9.72 -16.75
CA ILE A 65 -3.65 9.72 -17.65
C ILE A 65 -2.35 9.75 -16.84
N ASP A 66 -2.24 10.66 -15.85
CA ASP A 66 -1.05 10.74 -14.99
C ASP A 66 -0.80 9.43 -14.23
N ARG A 67 -1.84 8.85 -13.60
CA ARG A 67 -1.70 7.59 -12.85
C ARG A 67 -1.32 6.42 -13.73
N LEU A 68 -2.01 6.21 -14.84
CA LEU A 68 -1.67 5.14 -15.79
C LEU A 68 -0.27 5.33 -16.37
N ARG A 69 0.15 6.56 -16.67
CA ARG A 69 1.52 6.85 -17.13
C ARG A 69 2.57 6.46 -16.09
N ARG A 70 2.35 6.80 -14.81
CA ARG A 70 3.28 6.43 -13.72
C ARG A 70 3.38 4.93 -13.55
N LEU A 71 2.24 4.23 -13.57
CA LEU A 71 2.23 2.77 -13.45
C LEU A 71 2.89 2.09 -14.67
N GLN A 72 2.76 2.65 -15.87
CA GLN A 72 3.52 2.20 -17.03
C GLN A 72 5.02 2.47 -16.90
N ALA A 73 5.41 3.65 -16.43
CA ALA A 73 6.82 4.01 -16.26
C ALA A 73 7.55 3.09 -15.27
N VAL A 74 6.84 2.60 -14.25
CA VAL A 74 7.34 1.61 -13.29
C VAL A 74 7.33 0.19 -13.88
N GLY A 75 6.50 -0.08 -14.89
CA GLY A 75 6.34 -1.41 -15.49
C GLY A 75 5.20 -2.24 -14.91
N VAL A 76 4.27 -1.65 -14.14
CA VAL A 76 3.07 -2.34 -13.62
C VAL A 76 2.04 -2.59 -14.72
N PHE A 77 1.89 -1.63 -15.64
CA PHE A 77 1.05 -1.76 -16.83
C PHE A 77 1.89 -1.63 -18.10
N GLU A 78 1.44 -2.31 -19.15
CA GLU A 78 1.84 -2.04 -20.52
C GLU A 78 0.63 -1.56 -21.33
N LYS A 79 0.88 -0.74 -22.35
CA LYS A 79 -0.15 -0.26 -23.27
C LYS A 79 -0.03 -1.01 -24.58
N VAL A 80 -1.04 -1.81 -24.89
CA VAL A 80 -1.06 -2.70 -26.05
C VAL A 80 -2.09 -2.22 -27.06
N ARG A 81 -1.64 -2.01 -28.30
CA ARG A 81 -2.48 -1.74 -29.46
C ARG A 81 -3.15 -3.04 -29.91
N TYR A 82 -4.48 -3.09 -29.92
CA TYR A 82 -5.22 -4.28 -30.37
C TYR A 82 -5.96 -4.07 -31.70
N GLN A 83 -6.10 -2.83 -32.16
CA GLN A 83 -6.75 -2.49 -33.42
C GLN A 83 -6.09 -1.26 -34.04
N GLU A 84 -5.64 -1.35 -35.29
CA GLU A 84 -4.95 -0.24 -35.95
C GLU A 84 -5.88 0.80 -36.57
N ARG A 85 -7.09 0.40 -36.99
CA ARG A 85 -8.02 1.28 -37.70
C ARG A 85 -9.47 1.11 -37.20
N PRO A 86 -10.02 2.09 -36.46
CA PRO A 86 -9.29 3.15 -35.74
C PRO A 86 -8.32 2.58 -34.69
N ALA A 87 -7.27 3.34 -34.41
CA ALA A 87 -6.31 3.08 -33.35
C ALA A 87 -7.00 2.86 -31.99
N ARG A 88 -6.95 1.63 -31.45
CA ARG A 88 -7.45 1.33 -30.10
C ARG A 88 -6.39 0.64 -29.27
N ASP A 89 -6.17 1.20 -28.09
CA ASP A 89 -5.23 0.72 -27.11
C ASP A 89 -5.95 0.17 -25.89
N GLU A 90 -5.33 -0.78 -25.21
CA GLU A 90 -5.74 -1.24 -23.90
C GLU A 90 -4.54 -1.32 -22.95
N TYR A 91 -4.82 -1.21 -21.66
CA TYR A 91 -3.84 -1.33 -20.59
C TYR A 91 -3.89 -2.76 -20.04
N ARG A 92 -2.76 -3.46 -20.09
CA ARG A 92 -2.62 -4.81 -19.55
C ARG A 92 -1.66 -4.78 -18.36
N LEU A 93 -1.98 -5.55 -17.33
CA LEU A 93 -1.03 -5.79 -16.24
C LEU A 93 0.12 -6.64 -16.76
N THR A 94 1.35 -6.23 -16.46
CA THR A 94 2.56 -7.03 -16.68
C THR A 94 2.68 -8.11 -15.59
N GLU A 95 3.74 -8.91 -15.59
CA GLU A 95 4.04 -9.80 -14.46
C GLU A 95 4.16 -9.05 -13.13
N MET A 96 4.81 -7.88 -13.14
CA MET A 96 4.92 -7.00 -11.97
C MET A 96 3.56 -6.53 -11.46
N GLY A 97 2.64 -6.20 -12.38
CA GLY A 97 1.29 -5.80 -12.03
C GLY A 97 0.41 -6.97 -11.57
N LEU A 98 0.55 -8.15 -12.17
CA LEU A 98 -0.19 -9.35 -11.77
C LEU A 98 0.23 -9.83 -10.38
N ASP A 99 1.49 -9.66 -9.99
CA ASP A 99 2.01 -10.02 -8.66
C ASP A 99 1.38 -9.18 -7.53
N LEU A 100 0.80 -8.01 -7.84
CA LEU A 100 0.03 -7.19 -6.89
C LEU A 100 -1.34 -7.80 -6.53
N HIS A 101 -1.74 -8.90 -7.16
CA HIS A 101 -3.02 -9.56 -6.86
C HIS A 101 -3.10 -10.01 -5.39
N SER A 102 -2.00 -10.53 -4.83
CA SER A 102 -1.93 -10.95 -3.43
C SER A 102 -2.09 -9.78 -2.46
N LEU A 103 -1.62 -8.58 -2.84
CA LEU A 103 -1.87 -7.35 -2.09
C LEU A 103 -3.37 -6.99 -2.11
N ALA A 104 -4.03 -7.10 -3.27
CA ALA A 104 -5.47 -6.86 -3.38
C ALA A 104 -6.29 -7.85 -2.53
N LEU A 105 -5.91 -9.14 -2.51
CA LEU A 105 -6.53 -10.13 -1.62
C LEU A 105 -6.33 -9.82 -0.13
N SER A 106 -5.16 -9.29 0.25
CA SER A 106 -4.90 -8.85 1.62
C SER A 106 -5.80 -7.68 2.04
N ILE A 107 -6.04 -6.74 1.14
CA ILE A 107 -6.97 -5.62 1.33
C ILE A 107 -8.41 -6.15 1.51
N ILE A 108 -8.86 -7.00 0.59
CA ILE A 108 -10.18 -7.62 0.63
C ILE A 108 -10.41 -8.42 1.93
N ARG A 109 -9.41 -9.22 2.34
CA ARG A 109 -9.45 -9.96 3.60
C ARG A 109 -9.70 -9.03 4.78
N TRP A 110 -8.92 -7.96 4.89
CA TRP A 110 -9.01 -7.01 5.99
C TRP A 110 -10.37 -6.33 6.02
N GLU A 111 -10.84 -5.83 4.88
CA GLU A 111 -12.13 -5.16 4.80
C GLU A 111 -13.30 -6.10 5.10
N LYS A 112 -13.28 -7.31 4.54
CA LYS A 112 -14.28 -8.35 4.82
C LYS A 112 -14.34 -8.70 6.31
N ARG A 113 -13.20 -8.73 7.01
CA ARG A 113 -13.15 -9.13 8.42
C ARG A 113 -13.72 -8.08 9.37
N TRP A 114 -13.50 -6.79 9.09
CA TRP A 114 -13.87 -5.70 9.99
C TRP A 114 -15.12 -4.94 9.56
N PHE A 115 -15.44 -4.95 8.26
CA PHE A 115 -16.50 -4.17 7.65
C PHE A 115 -17.34 -5.03 6.69
N TYR A 116 -17.64 -6.26 7.09
CA TYR A 116 -18.41 -7.19 6.26
C TYR A 116 -19.73 -6.56 5.81
N ASP A 117 -19.92 -6.59 4.49
CA ASP A 117 -21.15 -6.22 3.82
C ASP A 117 -21.49 -7.34 2.81
N PRO A 118 -22.62 -8.05 2.97
CA PRO A 118 -23.03 -9.11 2.05
C PRO A 118 -23.42 -8.58 0.65
N ALA A 119 -23.75 -7.29 0.52
CA ALA A 119 -24.03 -6.65 -0.75
C ALA A 119 -22.74 -6.30 -1.52
N ASN A 120 -21.60 -6.19 -0.83
CA ASN A 120 -20.32 -5.84 -1.42
C ASN A 120 -19.69 -7.07 -2.13
N PRO A 121 -19.54 -7.05 -3.47
CA PRO A 121 -18.99 -8.18 -4.19
C PRO A 121 -17.50 -8.46 -3.88
N ALA A 122 -16.72 -7.47 -3.42
CA ALA A 122 -15.36 -7.71 -2.95
C ALA A 122 -15.32 -8.68 -1.76
N HIS A 123 -16.39 -8.77 -0.96
CA HIS A 123 -16.50 -9.74 0.14
C HIS A 123 -16.96 -11.13 -0.31
N ARG A 124 -17.26 -11.29 -1.61
CA ARG A 124 -17.83 -12.49 -2.22
C ARG A 124 -16.92 -13.10 -3.29
N VAL A 125 -15.62 -12.82 -3.22
CA VAL A 125 -14.60 -13.42 -4.09
C VAL A 125 -14.69 -14.95 -4.03
N ARG A 126 -14.61 -15.58 -5.20
CA ARG A 126 -14.68 -17.04 -5.33
C ARG A 126 -13.36 -17.59 -5.77
N HIS A 127 -12.96 -18.71 -5.17
CA HIS A 127 -11.84 -19.51 -5.61
C HIS A 127 -12.32 -20.60 -6.58
N SER A 128 -11.41 -21.18 -7.36
CA SER A 128 -11.71 -22.26 -8.32
C SER A 128 -12.29 -23.52 -7.66
N CYS A 129 -12.17 -23.67 -6.35
CA CYS A 129 -12.89 -24.69 -5.58
C CYS A 129 -14.42 -24.46 -5.51
N GLY A 130 -14.93 -23.36 -6.07
CA GLY A 130 -16.36 -23.04 -6.21
C GLY A 130 -16.95 -22.26 -5.04
N LYS A 131 -16.23 -22.16 -3.92
CA LYS A 131 -16.70 -21.50 -2.69
C LYS A 131 -16.29 -20.03 -2.66
N VAL A 132 -17.15 -19.22 -2.04
CA VAL A 132 -16.75 -17.89 -1.56
C VAL A 132 -15.78 -18.10 -0.41
N PHE A 133 -14.67 -17.38 -0.41
CA PHE A 133 -13.60 -17.62 0.56
C PHE A 133 -13.14 -16.32 1.22
N THR A 134 -12.39 -16.43 2.30
CA THR A 134 -11.63 -15.34 2.90
C THR A 134 -10.16 -15.64 2.67
N PRO A 135 -9.40 -14.76 1.98
CA PRO A 135 -7.98 -15.01 1.79
C PRO A 135 -7.24 -15.07 3.13
N GLU A 136 -6.32 -16.02 3.28
CA GLU A 136 -5.44 -16.11 4.45
C GLU A 136 -3.98 -16.04 4.01
N CYS A 137 -3.18 -15.19 4.68
CA CYS A 137 -1.74 -15.14 4.47
C CYS A 137 -1.10 -16.27 5.29
N ARG A 138 -0.53 -17.25 4.59
CA ARG A 138 0.13 -18.43 5.18
C ARG A 138 1.60 -18.44 4.81
N CYS A 139 2.41 -19.01 5.68
CA CYS A 139 3.82 -19.27 5.40
C CYS A 139 3.93 -20.37 4.34
N GLY A 140 4.64 -20.10 3.24
CA GLY A 140 4.83 -21.06 2.15
C GLY A 140 5.62 -22.30 2.54
N HIS A 141 6.37 -22.26 3.65
CA HIS A 141 7.14 -23.40 4.15
C HIS A 141 6.32 -24.34 5.04
N CYS A 142 5.66 -23.83 6.08
CA CYS A 142 4.94 -24.66 7.06
C CYS A 142 3.41 -24.64 6.90
N GLY A 143 2.86 -23.74 6.08
CA GLY A 143 1.42 -23.60 5.86
C GLY A 143 0.65 -22.91 6.99
N GLU A 144 1.30 -22.52 8.08
CA GLU A 144 0.63 -21.81 9.19
C GLU A 144 0.25 -20.38 8.81
N VAL A 145 -0.85 -19.88 9.38
CA VAL A 145 -1.30 -18.49 9.19
C VAL A 145 -0.31 -17.54 9.85
N VAL A 146 0.13 -16.54 9.10
CA VAL A 146 1.14 -15.58 9.55
C VAL A 146 0.46 -14.45 10.33
N SER A 147 0.93 -14.19 11.55
CA SER A 147 0.60 -12.98 12.30
C SER A 147 1.86 -12.14 12.58
N PRO A 148 1.71 -10.83 12.92
CA PRO A 148 2.85 -9.97 13.22
C PRO A 148 3.67 -10.42 14.44
N ARG A 149 3.11 -11.29 15.29
CA ARG A 149 3.81 -11.82 16.47
C ARG A 149 4.68 -13.04 16.15
N ASP A 150 4.36 -13.73 15.05
CA ASP A 150 4.98 -14.99 14.67
C ASP A 150 6.21 -14.77 13.79
N VAL A 151 6.69 -13.54 13.69
CA VAL A 151 7.83 -13.19 12.86
C VAL A 151 8.91 -12.44 13.63
N TYR A 152 10.13 -12.50 13.10
CA TYR A 152 11.20 -11.56 13.44
C TYR A 152 11.88 -11.10 12.16
N VAL A 153 12.47 -9.91 12.21
CA VAL A 153 13.11 -9.27 11.07
C VAL A 153 14.58 -9.06 11.40
N VAL A 154 15.44 -9.35 10.43
CA VAL A 154 16.87 -9.04 10.49
C VAL A 154 17.24 -8.15 9.29
N GLU A 155 18.36 -7.45 9.40
CA GLU A 155 18.90 -6.69 8.27
C GLU A 155 19.30 -7.62 7.13
N GLY A 156 18.90 -7.26 5.92
CA GLY A 156 19.27 -7.96 4.69
C GLY A 156 20.41 -7.28 3.94
N PRO A 157 20.84 -7.84 2.80
CA PRO A 157 21.93 -7.28 1.99
C PRO A 157 21.64 -5.88 1.44
N GLY A 158 20.36 -5.47 1.39
CA GLY A 158 19.95 -4.14 0.95
C GLY A 158 19.73 -3.12 2.07
N ALA A 159 20.12 -3.41 3.32
CA ALA A 159 19.78 -2.63 4.52
C ALA A 159 20.44 -1.24 4.61
N GLU A 160 21.22 -0.85 3.60
CA GLU A 160 21.89 0.44 3.53
C GLU A 160 20.91 1.63 3.64
N PHE A 161 21.42 2.79 4.03
CA PHE A 161 20.65 4.03 4.04
C PHE A 161 20.43 4.54 2.61
N GLU A 162 19.20 4.95 2.31
CA GLU A 162 18.83 5.54 1.03
C GLU A 162 18.40 7.01 1.16
N PRO A 163 18.56 7.82 0.10
CA PRO A 163 17.99 9.17 0.04
C PRO A 163 16.50 9.18 0.34
N SER A 164 16.04 10.06 1.25
CA SER A 164 14.61 10.29 1.46
C SER A 164 13.94 10.72 0.15
N PRO A 165 12.73 10.22 -0.17
CA PRO A 165 12.02 10.61 -1.38
C PRO A 165 11.81 12.14 -1.46
N PRO A 166 11.99 12.78 -2.63
CA PRO A 166 11.96 14.23 -2.74
C PRO A 166 10.60 14.82 -2.31
N PRO A 167 10.59 16.01 -1.65
CA PRO A 167 9.37 16.63 -1.13
C PRO A 167 8.26 16.84 -2.17
N ARG A 168 8.63 17.12 -3.44
CA ARG A 168 7.66 17.38 -4.52
C ARG A 168 6.93 16.12 -5.02
N ALA A 169 7.40 14.92 -4.71
CA ALA A 169 6.66 13.68 -4.94
C ALA A 169 5.49 13.50 -3.94
N GLN A 170 5.35 14.42 -2.97
CA GLN A 170 4.43 14.36 -1.82
C GLN A 170 3.21 15.26 -1.99
N ARG A 171 2.79 15.58 -3.24
CA ARG A 171 1.60 16.40 -3.46
C ARG A 171 0.36 15.63 -3.04
N ARG A 172 -0.31 16.15 -2.00
CA ARG A 172 -1.67 15.79 -1.57
C ARG A 172 -2.57 15.49 -2.78
N SER A 173 -3.11 14.28 -2.85
CA SER A 173 -4.42 14.11 -3.48
C SER A 173 -5.45 14.66 -2.48
N ILE A 174 -5.62 15.99 -2.45
CA ILE A 174 -6.83 16.57 -1.83
C ILE A 174 -7.91 16.32 -2.86
N VAL A 175 -8.63 15.22 -2.69
CA VAL A 175 -10.03 15.21 -3.10
C VAL A 175 -10.84 15.04 -1.83
N PRO A 176 -11.76 15.96 -1.50
CA PRO A 176 -12.65 15.81 -0.36
C PRO A 176 -13.38 14.47 -0.47
N ALA A 177 -13.38 13.70 0.62
CA ALA A 177 -14.05 12.39 0.66
C ALA A 177 -15.55 12.46 0.30
N GLY A 178 -16.18 13.64 0.45
CA GLY A 178 -17.59 13.87 0.18
C GLY A 178 -17.99 13.88 -1.31
N ASP A 179 -17.08 14.19 -2.23
CA ASP A 179 -17.44 14.39 -3.66
C ASP A 179 -17.23 13.15 -4.55
N LEU A 180 -16.78 12.02 -3.97
CA LEU A 180 -16.29 10.86 -4.75
C LEU A 180 -17.11 9.58 -4.57
N ASN A 181 -18.25 9.67 -3.89
CA ASN A 181 -19.05 8.53 -3.49
C ASN A 181 -19.89 7.87 -4.60
N GLN A 182 -19.61 8.14 -5.87
CA GLN A 182 -20.38 7.56 -6.99
C GLN A 182 -19.61 6.52 -7.83
N GLY A 183 -18.33 6.23 -7.53
CA GLY A 183 -17.50 5.35 -8.36
C GLY A 183 -17.51 3.87 -7.98
N ASN A 184 -17.19 3.51 -6.72
CA ASN A 184 -17.19 2.09 -6.31
C ASN A 184 -17.08 1.94 -4.78
N PRO A 185 -18.15 1.56 -4.04
CA PRO A 185 -18.13 1.44 -2.57
C PRO A 185 -17.40 0.18 -2.07
N MET A 186 -16.91 -0.67 -2.97
CA MET A 186 -16.43 -2.02 -2.66
C MET A 186 -15.22 -2.11 -1.71
N LEU A 187 -14.38 -1.07 -1.64
CA LEU A 187 -13.17 -1.08 -0.81
C LEU A 187 -12.95 0.23 -0.03
N ASP A 188 -14.04 0.93 0.31
CA ASP A 188 -13.95 2.33 0.75
C ASP A 188 -13.20 2.48 2.08
N ARG A 189 -13.39 1.56 3.03
CA ARG A 189 -12.68 1.59 4.31
C ARG A 189 -11.19 1.37 4.13
N ALA A 190 -10.81 0.37 3.34
CA ALA A 190 -9.39 0.14 3.06
C ALA A 190 -8.77 1.33 2.32
N PHE A 191 -9.49 1.99 1.41
CA PHE A 191 -8.99 3.19 0.74
C PHE A 191 -8.91 4.42 1.65
N GLN A 192 -9.75 4.52 2.69
CA GLN A 192 -9.60 5.57 3.69
C GLN A 192 -8.34 5.37 4.55
N VAL A 193 -7.93 4.12 4.79
CA VAL A 193 -6.73 3.77 5.57
C VAL A 193 -5.47 3.78 4.70
N LEU A 194 -5.54 3.23 3.48
CA LEU A 194 -4.36 2.94 2.65
C LEU A 194 -4.19 3.89 1.46
N GLY A 195 -5.27 4.59 1.09
CA GLY A 195 -5.31 5.47 -0.07
C GLY A 195 -4.67 6.83 0.14
N ASP A 196 -4.23 7.13 1.36
CA ASP A 196 -3.35 8.24 1.67
C ASP A 196 -1.94 7.72 1.97
N ARG A 197 -0.98 8.14 1.15
CA ARG A 197 0.41 7.68 1.20
C ARG A 197 1.00 7.75 2.60
N TRP A 198 0.84 8.87 3.30
CA TRP A 198 1.42 9.05 4.63
C TRP A 198 0.78 8.15 5.67
N THR A 199 -0.53 7.92 5.57
CA THR A 199 -1.25 6.97 6.43
C THR A 199 -0.65 5.56 6.30
N SER A 200 -0.44 5.11 5.06
CA SER A 200 0.19 3.82 4.78
C SER A 200 1.63 3.71 5.30
N HIS A 201 2.41 4.78 5.17
CA HIS A 201 3.77 4.84 5.72
C HIS A 201 3.79 4.82 7.25
N VAL A 202 2.85 5.50 7.91
CA VAL A 202 2.71 5.45 9.38
C VAL A 202 2.37 4.03 9.83
N ILE A 203 1.46 3.33 9.14
CA ILE A 203 1.12 1.93 9.44
C ILE A 203 2.35 1.03 9.29
N ALA A 204 3.06 1.10 8.15
CA ALA A 204 4.27 0.32 7.92
C ALA A 204 5.33 0.59 9.00
N SER A 205 5.49 1.86 9.40
CA SER A 205 6.40 2.28 10.45
C SER A 205 5.99 1.76 11.85
N ALA A 206 4.69 1.65 12.12
CA ALA A 206 4.17 1.10 13.38
C ALA A 206 4.47 -0.41 13.49
N PHE A 207 4.42 -1.15 12.38
CA PHE A 207 4.84 -2.56 12.34
C PHE A 207 6.35 -2.75 12.53
N MET A 208 7.15 -1.70 12.28
CA MET A 208 8.57 -1.67 12.65
C MET A 208 8.80 -1.34 14.14
N GLY A 209 7.74 -1.32 14.95
CA GLY A 209 7.81 -1.09 16.38
C GLY A 209 7.86 0.38 16.79
N ARG A 210 7.75 1.33 15.85
CA ARG A 210 7.68 2.76 16.18
C ARG A 210 6.33 3.06 16.82
N ARG A 211 6.34 3.76 17.97
CA ARG A 211 5.13 4.05 18.74
C ARG A 211 5.02 5.52 19.14
N ARG A 212 6.10 6.29 19.13
CA ARG A 212 6.09 7.69 19.57
C ARG A 212 6.10 8.63 18.38
N PHE A 213 5.54 9.82 18.57
CA PHE A 213 5.46 10.85 17.53
C PHE A 213 6.84 11.15 16.90
N ASN A 214 7.85 11.38 17.73
CA ASN A 214 9.21 11.68 17.25
C ASN A 214 9.82 10.50 16.48
N ASP A 215 9.55 9.26 16.89
CA ASP A 215 10.04 8.07 16.18
C ASP A 215 9.44 8.00 14.76
N PHE A 216 8.14 8.26 14.63
CA PHE A 216 7.48 8.34 13.32
C PHE A 216 8.03 9.50 12.49
N GLN A 217 8.15 10.69 13.07
CA GLN A 217 8.62 11.87 12.38
C GLN A 217 10.03 11.68 11.82
N ASN A 218 10.94 11.18 12.65
CA ASN A 218 12.34 10.93 12.27
C ASN A 218 12.44 9.87 11.16
N ALA A 219 11.63 8.81 11.24
CA ALA A 219 11.65 7.74 10.26
C ALA A 219 11.06 8.13 8.90
N LEU A 220 10.03 9.00 8.90
CA LEU A 220 9.26 9.33 7.70
C LEU A 220 9.71 10.65 7.06
N GLY A 221 10.44 11.51 7.77
CA GLY A 221 10.81 12.85 7.28
C GLY A 221 9.60 13.75 6.98
N VAL A 222 8.45 13.47 7.61
CA VAL A 222 7.18 14.15 7.36
C VAL A 222 7.04 15.40 8.25
N ALA A 223 6.37 16.43 7.75
CA ALA A 223 6.08 17.64 8.53
C ALA A 223 5.19 17.30 9.76
N PRO A 224 5.44 17.91 10.94
CA PRO A 224 4.71 17.59 12.18
C PRO A 224 3.20 17.71 12.08
N ASN A 225 2.70 18.76 11.42
CA ASN A 225 1.27 19.00 11.24
C ASN A 225 0.61 17.90 10.40
N ILE A 226 1.28 17.42 9.35
CA ILE A 226 0.81 16.30 8.53
C ILE A 226 0.82 15.02 9.36
N LEU A 227 1.90 14.73 10.09
CA LEU A 227 1.95 13.54 10.94
C LEU A 227 0.86 13.52 12.01
N SER A 228 0.60 14.66 12.65
CA SER A 228 -0.46 14.81 13.66
C SER A 228 -1.85 14.50 13.07
N ASP A 229 -2.16 15.06 11.90
CA ASP A 229 -3.41 14.79 11.17
C ASP A 229 -3.55 13.30 10.82
N ARG A 230 -2.47 12.66 10.36
CA ARG A 230 -2.48 11.23 10.02
C ARG A 230 -2.64 10.31 11.23
N LEU A 231 -1.95 10.60 12.33
CA LEU A 231 -2.07 9.83 13.56
C LEU A 231 -3.48 9.98 14.16
N THR A 232 -4.04 11.19 14.15
CA THR A 232 -5.41 11.45 14.61
C THR A 232 -6.40 10.65 13.77
N ARG A 233 -6.30 10.73 12.44
CA ARG A 233 -7.14 9.97 11.53
C ARG A 233 -7.05 8.46 11.75
N LEU A 234 -5.85 7.91 11.97
CA LEU A 234 -5.68 6.48 12.25
C LEU A 234 -6.27 6.07 13.60
N VAL A 235 -6.31 6.97 14.58
CA VAL A 235 -7.01 6.76 15.85
C VAL A 235 -8.53 6.81 15.65
N ASP A 236 -9.03 7.78 14.90
CA ASP A 236 -10.46 7.92 14.59
C ASP A 236 -10.99 6.73 13.76
N LEU A 237 -10.16 6.19 12.87
CA LEU A 237 -10.47 4.99 12.09
C LEU A 237 -10.31 3.68 12.89
N GLY A 238 -9.89 3.72 14.15
CA GLY A 238 -9.75 2.52 14.98
C GLY A 238 -8.52 1.66 14.68
N VAL A 239 -7.64 2.06 13.76
CA VAL A 239 -6.41 1.34 13.39
C VAL A 239 -5.31 1.49 14.45
N LEU A 240 -5.21 2.69 15.03
CA LEU A 240 -4.33 2.99 16.15
C LEU A 240 -5.16 3.36 17.38
N ARG A 241 -4.57 3.19 18.56
CA ARG A 241 -5.07 3.78 19.82
C ARG A 241 -3.96 4.60 20.47
N ARG A 242 -4.34 5.70 21.11
CA ARG A 242 -3.42 6.51 21.92
C ARG A 242 -3.39 5.95 23.34
N GLU A 243 -2.21 5.63 23.85
CA GLU A 243 -2.01 4.98 25.14
C GLU A 243 -1.01 5.79 25.98
N LEU A 244 -1.38 6.08 27.23
CA LEU A 244 -0.52 6.77 28.19
C LEU A 244 0.45 5.75 28.78
N TYR A 245 1.75 5.94 28.58
CA TYR A 245 2.77 5.01 29.08
C TYR A 245 3.57 5.57 30.26
N GLN A 246 3.49 6.88 30.50
CA GLN A 246 4.13 7.54 31.63
C GLN A 246 3.21 8.65 32.12
N GLN A 247 3.04 8.75 33.44
CA GLN A 247 2.41 9.90 34.08
C GLN A 247 3.51 10.80 34.65
N ARG A 248 3.29 12.12 34.67
CA ARG A 248 4.18 13.14 35.28
C ARG A 248 5.62 13.18 34.70
N PRO A 249 5.85 13.83 33.54
CA PRO A 249 4.84 14.38 32.64
C PRO A 249 4.14 13.28 31.86
N ASP A 250 2.93 13.57 31.40
CA ASP A 250 2.16 12.64 30.59
C ASP A 250 2.87 12.39 29.26
N ARG A 251 3.18 11.12 28.98
CA ARG A 251 3.75 10.69 27.70
C ARG A 251 2.86 9.64 27.06
N TRP A 252 2.53 9.91 25.81
CA TRP A 252 1.63 9.10 25.01
C TRP A 252 2.39 8.40 23.90
N GLU A 253 1.88 7.24 23.54
CA GLU A 253 2.32 6.49 22.37
C GLU A 253 1.10 6.00 21.58
N TYR A 254 1.34 5.59 20.35
CA TYR A 254 0.35 5.07 19.42
C TYR A 254 0.59 3.57 19.25
N ARG A 255 -0.44 2.78 19.52
CA ARG A 255 -0.37 1.32 19.40
C ARG A 255 -1.38 0.82 18.37
N LEU A 256 -0.96 -0.16 17.57
CA LEU A 256 -1.89 -0.90 16.71
C LEU A 256 -2.95 -1.59 17.57
N THR A 257 -4.21 -1.35 17.21
CA THR A 257 -5.37 -2.12 17.69
C THR A 257 -5.38 -3.50 17.04
N ASP A 258 -6.37 -4.33 17.34
CA ASP A 258 -6.51 -5.61 16.65
C ASP A 258 -6.87 -5.42 15.16
N GLU A 259 -7.67 -4.40 14.83
CA GLU A 259 -7.93 -3.97 13.46
C GLU A 259 -6.65 -3.54 12.74
N GLY A 260 -5.81 -2.74 13.41
CA GLY A 260 -4.54 -2.32 12.84
C GLY A 260 -3.53 -3.46 12.67
N ARG A 261 -3.47 -4.41 13.61
CA ARG A 261 -2.61 -5.60 13.50
C ARG A 261 -3.02 -6.51 12.35
N ASP A 262 -4.32 -6.56 12.04
CA ASP A 262 -4.84 -7.36 10.94
C ASP A 262 -4.45 -6.85 9.55
N LEU A 263 -3.88 -5.65 9.44
CA LEU A 263 -3.22 -5.15 8.23
C LEU A 263 -1.85 -5.80 7.98
N TYR A 264 -1.34 -6.65 8.88
CA TYR A 264 0.00 -7.22 8.74
C TYR A 264 0.22 -8.00 7.43
N PRO A 265 -0.72 -8.84 6.94
CA PRO A 265 -0.59 -9.47 5.63
C PRO A 265 -0.30 -8.48 4.50
N LEU A 266 -0.92 -7.30 4.54
CA LEU A 266 -0.67 -6.25 3.56
C LEU A 266 0.79 -5.75 3.62
N ILE A 267 1.34 -5.54 4.81
CA ILE A 267 2.74 -5.10 4.98
C ILE A 267 3.71 -6.16 4.48
N VAL A 268 3.43 -7.44 4.77
CA VAL A 268 4.22 -8.57 4.32
C VAL A 268 4.21 -8.66 2.79
N GLU A 269 3.05 -8.49 2.16
CA GLU A 269 2.90 -8.47 0.69
C GLU A 269 3.61 -7.27 0.05
N LEU A 270 3.55 -6.08 0.66
CA LEU A 270 4.29 -4.91 0.20
C LEU A 270 5.82 -5.12 0.26
N ASN A 271 6.31 -5.75 1.33
CA ASN A 271 7.73 -6.10 1.43
C ASN A 271 8.10 -7.12 0.35
N ARG A 272 7.37 -8.24 0.22
CA ARG A 272 7.62 -9.26 -0.82
C ARG A 272 7.68 -8.64 -2.21
N TRP A 273 6.69 -7.83 -2.56
CA TRP A 273 6.61 -7.21 -3.87
C TRP A 273 7.72 -6.17 -4.08
N GLY A 274 7.99 -5.32 -3.09
CA GLY A 274 9.07 -4.34 -3.15
C GLY A 274 10.46 -4.99 -3.23
N ASP A 275 10.68 -6.08 -2.51
CA ASP A 275 11.91 -6.87 -2.55
C ASP A 275 12.14 -7.47 -3.93
N ARG A 276 11.08 -8.04 -4.52
CA ARG A 276 11.18 -8.70 -5.82
C ARG A 276 11.38 -7.72 -6.97
N TRP A 277 10.68 -6.58 -6.96
CA TRP A 277 10.59 -5.71 -8.14
C TRP A 277 11.34 -4.39 -8.02
N LEU A 278 11.64 -3.92 -6.80
CA LEU A 278 12.26 -2.60 -6.58
C LEU A 278 13.62 -2.66 -5.90
N ALA A 279 13.97 -3.76 -5.25
CA ALA A 279 15.24 -3.88 -4.56
C ALA A 279 16.39 -4.16 -5.54
N THR A 280 17.39 -3.28 -5.57
CA THR A 280 18.54 -3.39 -6.47
C THR A 280 19.71 -4.17 -5.85
N LYS A 281 19.82 -4.16 -4.51
CA LYS A 281 20.88 -4.85 -3.75
C LYS A 281 20.34 -6.03 -2.92
N GLY A 282 19.16 -6.54 -3.29
CA GLY A 282 18.41 -7.51 -2.51
C GLY A 282 17.59 -6.88 -1.36
N PRO A 283 16.86 -7.71 -0.59
CA PRO A 283 15.94 -7.23 0.44
C PRO A 283 16.67 -6.40 1.50
N PRO A 284 16.16 -5.21 1.89
CA PRO A 284 16.70 -4.46 3.00
C PRO A 284 16.43 -5.12 4.35
N LEU A 285 15.34 -5.88 4.43
CA LEU A 285 14.91 -6.59 5.63
C LEU A 285 14.54 -8.01 5.25
N ILE A 286 15.02 -8.99 6.00
CA ILE A 286 14.65 -10.40 5.83
C ILE A 286 13.73 -10.78 6.98
N THR A 287 12.50 -11.19 6.65
CA THR A 287 11.51 -11.64 7.64
C THR A 287 11.59 -13.15 7.78
N TYR A 288 11.72 -13.64 9.01
CA TYR A 288 11.71 -15.07 9.34
C TYR A 288 10.42 -15.41 10.08
N HIS A 289 9.84 -16.56 9.75
CA HIS A 289 8.73 -17.12 10.51
C HIS A 289 9.25 -17.87 11.74
N ARG A 290 8.78 -17.51 12.94
CA ARG A 290 9.26 -18.05 14.22
C ARG A 290 8.98 -19.54 14.36
N ALA A 291 7.81 -20.01 13.96
CA ALA A 291 7.41 -21.39 14.20
C ALA A 291 8.26 -22.39 13.41
N CYS A 292 8.64 -22.04 12.17
CA CYS A 292 9.45 -22.92 11.31
C CYS A 292 10.88 -22.47 11.10
N SER A 293 11.28 -21.29 11.61
CA SER A 293 12.64 -20.71 11.49
C SER A 293 13.15 -20.50 10.07
N HIS A 294 12.26 -20.49 9.07
CA HIS A 294 12.61 -20.21 7.67
C HIS A 294 12.30 -18.76 7.31
N VAL A 295 12.95 -18.26 6.26
CA VAL A 295 12.57 -17.00 5.61
C VAL A 295 11.10 -17.09 5.24
N LEU A 296 10.33 -16.08 5.62
CA LEU A 296 8.90 -16.05 5.38
C LEU A 296 8.64 -15.81 3.89
N GLU A 297 8.08 -16.82 3.23
CA GLU A 297 7.48 -16.71 1.91
C GLU A 297 5.95 -16.57 2.07
N PRO A 298 5.37 -15.38 1.98
CA PRO A 298 3.94 -15.21 2.19
C PRO A 298 3.14 -15.66 0.97
N LYS A 299 2.12 -16.48 1.22
CA LYS A 299 1.17 -16.96 0.23
C LYS A 299 -0.25 -16.62 0.66
N MET A 300 -1.01 -15.99 -0.22
CA MET A 300 -2.45 -15.84 -0.02
C MET A 300 -3.12 -17.16 -0.40
N THR A 301 -3.92 -17.71 0.50
CA THR A 301 -4.54 -19.03 0.36
C THR A 301 -6.05 -18.95 0.60
N CYS A 302 -6.76 -19.98 0.13
CA CYS A 302 -8.19 -20.12 0.29
C CYS A 302 -8.53 -20.76 1.65
N ASP A 303 -9.30 -20.09 2.50
CA ASP A 303 -9.76 -20.64 3.79
C ASP A 303 -10.69 -21.88 3.66
N GLN A 304 -11.13 -22.20 2.43
CA GLN A 304 -12.03 -23.32 2.17
C GLN A 304 -11.35 -24.61 1.72
N CYS A 305 -10.20 -24.52 1.06
CA CYS A 305 -9.47 -25.68 0.51
C CYS A 305 -7.96 -25.65 0.78
N GLY A 306 -7.41 -24.56 1.30
CA GLY A 306 -5.98 -24.39 1.59
C GLY A 306 -5.10 -24.08 0.38
N GLU A 307 -5.62 -24.17 -0.84
CA GLU A 307 -4.84 -23.87 -2.06
C GLU A 307 -4.48 -22.40 -2.18
N GLU A 308 -3.38 -22.12 -2.89
CA GLU A 308 -2.93 -20.76 -3.16
C GLU A 308 -3.92 -20.00 -4.06
N ALA A 309 -4.27 -18.79 -3.62
CA ALA A 309 -5.21 -17.88 -4.28
C ALA A 309 -4.42 -16.89 -5.16
N THR A 310 -4.51 -17.10 -6.47
CA THR A 310 -3.80 -16.35 -7.51
C THR A 310 -4.78 -15.67 -8.46
N VAL A 311 -4.29 -14.75 -9.29
CA VAL A 311 -5.10 -14.08 -10.32
C VAL A 311 -5.74 -15.05 -11.33
N ARG A 312 -5.24 -16.29 -11.44
CA ARG A 312 -5.73 -17.29 -12.41
C ARG A 312 -6.89 -18.13 -11.87
N ASN A 313 -6.99 -18.27 -10.55
CA ASN A 313 -7.95 -19.16 -9.89
C ASN A 313 -8.87 -18.43 -8.89
N VAL A 314 -8.81 -17.09 -8.85
CA VAL A 314 -9.74 -16.25 -8.10
C VAL A 314 -10.56 -15.40 -9.07
N THR A 315 -11.86 -15.34 -8.82
CA THR A 315 -12.77 -14.39 -9.49
C THR A 315 -13.16 -13.31 -8.48
N LEU A 316 -12.82 -12.06 -8.81
CA LEU A 316 -13.22 -10.85 -8.09
C LEU A 316 -14.56 -10.32 -8.58
#